data_AF-A0A3M1F135-F1
#
_entry.id   AF-A0A3M1F135-F1
#
_cell.length_a   1.000
_cell.length_b   1.000
_cell.length_c   1.000
_cell.angle_alpha   90.00
_cell.angle_beta   90.00
_cell.angle_gamma   90.00
#
_symmetry.space_group_name_H-M   'P 1'
#
loop_
_entity.id
_entity.type
_entity.pdbx_description
1 polymer ?
#
loop_
_entity_poly.entity_id
_entity_poly.type
_entity_poly.pdbx_seq_one_letter_code
_entity_poly.pdbx_strand_id
1 'polypeptide(L)'
;HRVVHYEIPGSLEAYYQEIGRAGRNGEPATASLLFLPGDLRIHHFFIDGGFPSAEVVTQVFEGVRALVSEGRGAGYDLVEALSEQLEVPGGRMAVASSLKILEEGAYLYRRGPAFLKLLAPPQEALEGDGDPFVRTLIDRLVERFGGVLAYGVRIELYDSAGKWGLPLDRVVRTLTRLSRQGLLHYAPLPALEEGGWVLLRETLPLDIDFTPVVRRAALERKKLRQMSRYPTTDRCRRAFILAYFGETLPPCGRCDVCRGSAKALRRPNPSVSQEGRSPESMGVEARTTIRKILSCVARLNRRFGKRRIAQVLHGSRSEPIRRYGLEELPTYGILSDFPIGYIESVIERLEEAGLLRAVSRVYPVLELTAEGREVMLERREVTIGIPEPPDRGRRRRPPAGSSPFSRSGDAALYARLSALRRSLAQARGIPPFRIFPDRTLREMAERRPCDRAALRQIHGVGEWKLAEYGEIFLAEIRREFTGVEPQGRTTSSAE
;
A
#
# COMPACT_ATOMS: atom_id res chain seq x y z
N HIS A 1 -6.57 31.72 -0.24
CA HIS A 1 -7.17 30.35 -0.32
C HIS A 1 -6.11 29.26 -0.37
N ARG A 2 -6.34 28.09 0.26
CA ARG A 2 -5.37 26.97 0.26
C ARG A 2 -6.07 25.64 0.03
N VAL A 3 -5.42 24.74 -0.69
CA VAL A 3 -5.79 23.32 -0.81
C VAL A 3 -4.61 22.50 -0.32
N VAL A 4 -4.86 21.56 0.57
CA VAL A 4 -3.81 20.67 1.09
C VAL A 4 -4.28 19.23 0.90
N HIS A 5 -3.47 18.47 0.18
CA HIS A 5 -3.61 17.04 0.00
C HIS A 5 -2.68 16.34 0.98
N TYR A 6 -3.26 15.60 1.93
CA TYR A 6 -2.50 14.76 2.87
C TYR A 6 -2.13 13.40 2.27
N GLU A 7 -2.83 12.99 1.21
CA GLU A 7 -2.55 11.79 0.43
C GLU A 7 -2.55 12.14 -1.06
N ILE A 8 -1.79 11.39 -1.86
CA ILE A 8 -1.79 11.58 -3.31
C ILE A 8 -3.14 11.18 -3.94
N PRO A 9 -3.73 12.00 -4.82
CA PRO A 9 -4.87 11.55 -5.62
C PRO A 9 -4.54 10.40 -6.58
N GLY A 10 -5.56 9.67 -7.02
CA GLY A 10 -5.39 8.53 -7.94
C GLY A 10 -5.08 8.90 -9.39
N SER A 11 -5.25 10.18 -9.76
CA SER A 11 -5.08 10.68 -11.12
C SER A 11 -4.74 12.18 -11.15
N LEU A 12 -4.22 12.66 -12.28
CA LEU A 12 -3.94 14.09 -12.48
C LEU A 12 -5.23 14.89 -12.67
N GLU A 13 -6.27 14.28 -13.22
CA GLU A 13 -7.59 14.87 -13.39
C GLU A 13 -8.24 15.18 -12.05
N ALA A 14 -8.26 14.20 -11.14
CA ALA A 14 -8.78 14.39 -9.79
C ALA A 14 -8.02 15.51 -9.08
N TYR A 15 -6.68 15.45 -9.12
CA TYR A 15 -5.84 16.49 -8.51
C TYR A 15 -6.11 17.88 -9.11
N TYR A 16 -6.21 18.00 -10.44
CA TYR A 16 -6.46 19.27 -11.12
C TYR A 16 -7.84 19.85 -10.76
N GLN A 17 -8.88 19.02 -10.73
CA GLN A 17 -10.22 19.42 -10.35
C GLN A 17 -10.27 19.90 -8.89
N GLU A 18 -9.58 19.21 -7.98
CA GLU A 18 -9.54 19.54 -6.56
C GLU A 18 -8.81 20.85 -6.29
N ILE A 19 -7.62 21.06 -6.87
CA ILE A 19 -6.87 22.32 -6.68
C ILE A 19 -7.58 23.51 -7.34
N GLY A 20 -8.35 23.28 -8.41
CA GLY A 20 -9.15 24.30 -9.11
C GLY A 20 -10.32 24.86 -8.29
N ARG A 21 -10.58 24.33 -7.09
CA ARG A 21 -11.57 24.88 -6.14
C ARG A 21 -11.06 26.14 -5.44
N ALA A 22 -9.75 26.35 -5.37
CA ALA A 22 -9.17 27.55 -4.79
C ALA A 22 -8.80 28.60 -5.87
N GLY A 23 -8.80 29.88 -5.48
CA GLY A 23 -8.37 30.98 -6.35
C GLY A 23 -9.41 31.42 -7.39
N ARG A 24 -10.69 31.07 -7.20
CA ARG A 24 -11.80 31.49 -8.09
C ARG A 24 -12.08 32.98 -8.04
N ASN A 25 -11.74 33.63 -6.94
CA ASN A 25 -11.87 35.08 -6.73
C ASN A 25 -10.70 35.89 -7.32
N GLY A 26 -9.80 35.26 -8.10
CA GLY A 26 -8.62 35.92 -8.69
C GLY A 26 -7.46 36.17 -7.72
N GLU A 27 -7.67 35.95 -6.42
CA GLU A 27 -6.63 36.10 -5.41
C GLU A 27 -5.63 34.93 -5.43
N PRO A 28 -4.39 35.15 -4.97
CA PRO A 28 -3.40 34.08 -4.83
C PRO A 28 -3.91 32.90 -4.00
N ALA A 29 -3.77 31.71 -4.56
CA ALA A 29 -4.06 30.45 -3.89
C ALA A 29 -2.82 29.55 -3.84
N THR A 30 -2.72 28.73 -2.80
CA THR A 30 -1.63 27.76 -2.63
C THR A 30 -2.18 26.34 -2.58
N ALA A 31 -1.68 25.46 -3.45
CA ALA A 31 -1.90 24.03 -3.38
C ALA A 31 -0.66 23.35 -2.80
N SER A 32 -0.83 22.45 -1.82
CA SER A 32 0.26 21.69 -1.21
C SER A 32 -0.09 20.20 -1.25
N LEU A 33 0.81 19.38 -1.79
CA LEU A 33 0.67 17.92 -1.81
C LEU A 33 1.73 17.32 -0.90
N LEU A 34 1.29 16.65 0.16
CA LEU A 34 2.12 15.80 1.00
C LEU A 34 2.10 14.41 0.39
N PHE A 35 3.27 13.85 0.11
CA PHE A 35 3.39 12.58 -0.60
C PHE A 35 4.34 11.64 0.12
N LEU A 36 3.85 10.44 0.42
CA LEU A 36 4.66 9.29 0.78
C LEU A 36 4.51 8.22 -0.31
N PRO A 37 5.59 7.51 -0.69
CA PRO A 37 5.48 6.40 -1.63
C PRO A 37 4.49 5.31 -1.20
N GLY A 38 4.20 5.20 0.10
CA GLY A 38 3.21 4.28 0.64
C GLY A 38 1.78 4.58 0.21
N ASP A 39 1.45 5.83 -0.11
CA ASP A 39 0.09 6.29 -0.46
C ASP A 39 -0.41 5.61 -1.75
N LEU A 40 0.52 5.25 -2.66
CA LEU A 40 0.20 4.53 -3.89
C LEU A 40 -0.40 3.14 -3.63
N ARG A 41 -0.08 2.52 -2.49
CA ARG A 41 -0.62 1.19 -2.14
C ARG A 41 -2.12 1.21 -1.99
N ILE A 42 -2.67 2.32 -1.47
CA ILE A 42 -4.11 2.50 -1.29
C ILE A 42 -4.79 2.51 -2.66
N HIS A 43 -4.24 3.26 -3.63
CA HIS A 43 -4.77 3.28 -5.00
C HIS A 43 -4.66 1.94 -5.71
N HIS A 44 -3.54 1.23 -5.54
CA HIS A 44 -3.40 -0.12 -6.07
C HIS A 44 -4.45 -1.06 -5.48
N PHE A 45 -4.69 -1.01 -4.17
CA PHE A 45 -5.76 -1.77 -3.51
C PHE A 45 -7.15 -1.42 -4.07
N PHE A 46 -7.43 -0.12 -4.31
CA PHE A 46 -8.69 0.31 -4.92
C PHE A 46 -8.89 -0.19 -6.35
N ILE A 47 -7.83 -0.17 -7.15
CA ILE A 47 -7.88 -0.67 -8.52
C ILE A 47 -8.09 -2.19 -8.52
N ASP A 48 -7.32 -2.92 -7.71
CA ASP A 48 -7.40 -4.37 -7.67
C ASP A 48 -8.74 -4.85 -7.11
N GLY A 49 -9.31 -4.13 -6.14
CA GLY A 49 -10.65 -4.42 -5.62
C GLY A 49 -11.79 -4.01 -6.55
N GLY A 50 -11.68 -2.88 -7.25
CA GLY A 50 -12.73 -2.41 -8.18
C GLY A 50 -12.72 -3.14 -9.53
N PHE A 51 -11.58 -3.72 -9.91
CA PHE A 51 -11.39 -4.42 -11.18
C PHE A 51 -10.65 -5.76 -10.96
N PRO A 52 -11.31 -6.74 -10.32
CA PRO A 52 -10.71 -8.04 -10.04
C PRO A 52 -10.35 -8.79 -11.34
N SER A 53 -9.31 -9.63 -11.28
CA SER A 53 -8.88 -10.44 -12.43
C SER A 53 -9.81 -11.64 -12.65
N ALA A 54 -9.73 -12.28 -13.81
CA ALA A 54 -10.52 -13.48 -14.11
C ALA A 54 -10.27 -14.60 -13.09
N GLU A 55 -9.03 -14.74 -12.60
CA GLU A 55 -8.67 -15.70 -11.56
C GLU A 55 -9.38 -15.39 -10.23
N VAL A 56 -9.43 -14.12 -9.82
CA VAL A 56 -10.13 -13.69 -8.59
C VAL A 56 -11.64 -13.93 -8.72
N VAL A 57 -12.25 -13.59 -9.86
CA VAL A 57 -13.68 -13.83 -10.08
C VAL A 57 -13.99 -15.33 -10.09
N THR A 58 -13.10 -16.15 -10.64
CA THR A 58 -13.23 -17.61 -10.62
C THR A 58 -13.14 -18.18 -9.20
N GLN A 59 -12.16 -17.73 -8.40
CA GLN A 59 -12.03 -18.13 -6.99
C GLN A 59 -13.26 -17.75 -6.17
N VAL A 60 -13.78 -16.53 -6.35
CA VAL A 60 -15.02 -16.09 -5.69
C VAL A 60 -16.18 -16.99 -6.12
N PHE A 61 -16.31 -17.31 -7.40
CA PHE A 61 -17.37 -18.19 -7.89
C PHE A 61 -17.27 -19.62 -7.31
N GLU A 62 -16.08 -20.19 -7.22
CA GLU A 62 -15.85 -21.48 -6.56
C GLU A 62 -16.27 -21.43 -5.08
N GLY A 63 -15.93 -20.34 -4.38
CA GLY A 63 -16.38 -20.10 -3.01
C GLY A 63 -17.90 -20.04 -2.89
N VAL A 64 -18.58 -19.34 -3.82
CA VAL A 64 -20.05 -19.30 -3.85
C VAL A 64 -20.63 -20.69 -4.06
N ARG A 65 -20.08 -21.49 -4.98
CA ARG A 65 -20.53 -22.88 -5.21
C ARG A 65 -20.39 -23.74 -3.96
N ALA A 66 -19.27 -23.62 -3.25
CA ALA A 66 -19.04 -24.33 -1.99
C ALA A 66 -20.10 -23.95 -0.94
N LEU A 67 -20.31 -22.65 -0.69
CA LEU A 67 -21.31 -22.17 0.27
C LEU A 67 -22.73 -22.61 -0.08
N VAL A 68 -23.12 -22.56 -1.36
CA VAL A 68 -24.43 -23.02 -1.82
C VAL A 68 -24.58 -24.53 -1.62
N SER A 69 -23.53 -25.32 -1.89
CA SER A 69 -23.54 -26.78 -1.67
C SER A 69 -23.69 -27.17 -0.19
N GLU A 70 -23.23 -26.32 0.73
CA GLU A 70 -23.40 -26.47 2.18
C GLU A 70 -24.78 -26.01 2.69
N GLY A 71 -25.69 -25.62 1.78
CA GLY A 71 -27.02 -25.10 2.14
C GLY A 71 -27.01 -23.64 2.61
N ARG A 72 -25.89 -22.92 2.47
CA ARG A 72 -25.68 -21.53 2.93
C ARG A 72 -25.87 -20.48 1.82
N GLY A 73 -26.80 -20.72 0.89
CA GLY A 73 -27.05 -19.82 -0.25
C GLY A 73 -28.10 -18.73 -0.01
N ALA A 74 -29.10 -18.99 0.84
CA ALA A 74 -30.23 -18.08 1.07
C ALA A 74 -30.07 -17.29 2.38
N GLY A 75 -30.16 -15.96 2.31
CA GLY A 75 -30.13 -15.07 3.49
C GLY A 75 -28.75 -14.89 4.14
N TYR A 76 -27.65 -15.20 3.43
CA TYR A 76 -26.28 -14.95 3.89
C TYR A 76 -25.69 -13.72 3.19
N ASP A 77 -24.98 -12.87 3.94
CA ASP A 77 -24.05 -11.90 3.34
C ASP A 77 -22.85 -12.66 2.73
N LEU A 78 -23.00 -13.04 1.45
CA LEU A 78 -21.93 -13.67 0.70
C LEU A 78 -20.65 -12.81 0.66
N VAL A 79 -20.78 -11.48 0.68
CA VAL A 79 -19.60 -10.62 0.69
C VAL A 79 -18.82 -10.84 1.98
N GLU A 80 -19.49 -10.85 3.13
CA GLU A 80 -18.86 -11.11 4.42
C GLU A 80 -18.29 -12.53 4.49
N ALA A 81 -19.11 -13.56 4.23
CA ALA A 81 -18.69 -14.96 4.30
C ALA A 81 -17.49 -15.28 3.40
N LEU A 82 -17.51 -14.82 2.15
CA LEU A 82 -16.40 -15.06 1.22
C LEU A 82 -15.17 -14.23 1.56
N SER A 83 -15.33 -13.03 2.14
CA SER A 83 -14.19 -12.21 2.55
C SER A 83 -13.44 -12.80 3.75
N GLU A 84 -14.11 -13.56 4.60
CA GLU A 84 -13.48 -14.29 5.71
C GLU A 84 -12.75 -15.56 5.23
N GLN A 85 -13.28 -16.22 4.20
CA GLN A 85 -12.75 -17.48 3.68
C GLN A 85 -11.63 -17.31 2.63
N LEU A 86 -11.67 -16.22 1.85
CA LEU A 86 -10.81 -16.04 0.67
C LEU A 86 -9.79 -14.92 0.88
N GLU A 87 -8.50 -15.25 0.72
CA GLU A 87 -7.42 -14.25 0.62
C GLU A 87 -7.19 -13.81 -0.83
N VAL A 88 -7.99 -12.83 -1.29
CA VAL A 88 -7.89 -12.28 -2.66
C VAL A 88 -7.29 -10.87 -2.70
N PRO A 89 -6.53 -10.51 -3.76
CA PRO A 89 -6.11 -9.12 -3.99
C PRO A 89 -7.32 -8.16 -4.02
N GLY A 90 -7.25 -7.06 -3.26
CA GLY A 90 -8.37 -6.12 -3.11
C GLY A 90 -9.40 -6.49 -2.04
N GLY A 91 -9.25 -7.65 -1.38
CA GLY A 91 -10.03 -8.07 -0.21
C GLY A 91 -11.55 -8.03 -0.44
N ARG A 92 -12.30 -7.56 0.57
CA ARG A 92 -13.77 -7.47 0.55
C ARG A 92 -14.34 -6.77 -0.68
N MET A 93 -13.65 -5.75 -1.19
CA MET A 93 -14.09 -5.00 -2.37
C MET A 93 -13.93 -5.83 -3.65
N ALA A 94 -12.88 -6.64 -3.76
CA ALA A 94 -12.71 -7.56 -4.88
C ALA A 94 -13.79 -8.64 -4.89
N VAL A 95 -14.15 -9.17 -3.71
CA VAL A 95 -15.26 -10.11 -3.55
C VAL A 95 -16.57 -9.48 -4.02
N ALA A 96 -16.93 -8.30 -3.50
CA ALA A 96 -18.14 -7.60 -3.91
C ALA A 96 -18.19 -7.30 -5.42
N SER A 97 -17.08 -6.83 -5.99
CA SER A 97 -16.98 -6.55 -7.44
C SER A 97 -17.07 -7.83 -8.27
N SER A 98 -16.51 -8.94 -7.78
CA SER A 98 -16.60 -10.25 -8.43
C SER A 98 -18.03 -10.79 -8.43
N LEU A 99 -18.76 -10.69 -7.31
CA LEU A 99 -20.18 -11.08 -7.25
C LEU A 99 -21.01 -10.28 -8.25
N LYS A 100 -20.74 -8.97 -8.40
CA LYS A 100 -21.40 -8.15 -9.43
C LYS A 100 -21.08 -8.62 -10.85
N ILE A 101 -19.82 -8.95 -11.15
CA ILE A 101 -19.43 -9.51 -12.46
C ILE A 101 -20.16 -10.84 -12.73
N LEU A 102 -20.28 -11.70 -11.72
CA LEU A 102 -20.99 -12.98 -11.81
C LEU A 102 -22.50 -12.79 -12.00
N GLU A 103 -23.10 -11.78 -11.34
CA GLU A 103 -24.50 -11.40 -11.55
C GLU A 103 -24.74 -10.91 -12.99
N GLU A 104 -23.89 -9.99 -13.49
CA GLU A 104 -23.93 -9.49 -14.87
C GLU A 104 -23.66 -10.59 -15.92
N GLY A 105 -22.91 -11.63 -15.55
CA GLY A 105 -22.67 -12.83 -16.34
C GLY A 105 -23.77 -13.90 -16.22
N ALA A 106 -24.83 -13.63 -15.45
CA ALA A 106 -25.93 -14.56 -15.15
C ALA A 106 -25.45 -15.91 -14.57
N TYR A 107 -24.40 -15.88 -13.76
CA TYR A 107 -23.97 -17.00 -12.92
C TYR A 107 -24.67 -17.00 -11.57
N LEU A 108 -24.96 -15.80 -11.06
CA LEU A 108 -25.68 -15.57 -9.82
C LEU A 108 -26.89 -14.69 -10.08
N TYR A 109 -27.91 -14.85 -9.26
CA TYR A 109 -29.07 -13.97 -9.24
C TYR A 109 -29.39 -13.60 -7.80
N ARG A 110 -29.42 -12.29 -7.52
CA ARG A 110 -29.82 -11.78 -6.21
C ARG A 110 -31.35 -11.73 -6.14
N ARG A 111 -31.96 -12.46 -5.20
CA ARG A 111 -33.42 -12.43 -5.04
C ARG A 111 -33.89 -11.04 -4.67
N GLY A 112 -34.98 -10.63 -5.30
CA GLY A 112 -35.64 -9.36 -5.03
C GLY A 112 -36.28 -8.77 -6.28
N PRO A 113 -36.90 -7.59 -6.12
CA PRO A 113 -37.57 -6.93 -7.23
C PRO A 113 -36.56 -6.50 -8.29
N ALA A 114 -36.98 -6.58 -9.54
CA ALA A 114 -36.31 -5.95 -10.66
C ALA A 114 -37.22 -4.91 -11.30
N PHE A 115 -36.61 -3.91 -11.90
CA PHE A 115 -37.28 -2.99 -12.81
C PHE A 115 -37.16 -3.52 -14.23
N LEU A 116 -38.28 -3.48 -14.96
CA LEU A 116 -38.34 -3.90 -16.35
C LEU A 116 -39.15 -2.87 -17.14
N LYS A 117 -38.61 -2.40 -18.27
CA LYS A 117 -39.30 -1.48 -19.19
C LYS A 117 -39.02 -1.87 -20.63
N LEU A 118 -40.05 -2.05 -21.45
CA LEU A 118 -39.85 -2.20 -22.90
C LEU A 118 -39.48 -0.84 -23.50
N LEU A 119 -38.41 -0.80 -24.29
CA LEU A 119 -37.95 0.40 -24.99
C LEU A 119 -38.41 0.41 -26.45
N ALA A 120 -38.69 -0.77 -27.00
CA ALA A 120 -39.24 -0.98 -28.33
C ALA A 120 -40.57 -1.75 -28.28
N PRO A 121 -41.41 -1.67 -29.32
CA PRO A 121 -42.57 -2.56 -29.49
C PRO A 121 -42.17 -4.03 -29.36
N PRO A 122 -43.03 -4.90 -28.78
CA PRO A 122 -42.73 -6.33 -28.64
C PRO A 122 -42.29 -7.00 -29.93
N GLN A 123 -42.83 -6.60 -31.08
CA GLN A 123 -42.51 -7.13 -32.41
C GLN A 123 -41.02 -6.95 -32.75
N GLU A 124 -40.44 -5.78 -32.47
CA GLU A 124 -39.02 -5.51 -32.74
C GLU A 124 -38.10 -6.40 -31.89
N ALA A 125 -38.51 -6.70 -30.64
CA ALA A 125 -37.77 -7.62 -29.78
C ALA A 125 -37.82 -9.08 -30.27
N LEU A 126 -38.83 -9.44 -31.07
CA LEU A 126 -39.03 -10.77 -31.63
C LEU A 126 -38.36 -10.96 -32.99
N GLU A 127 -38.28 -9.91 -33.80
CA GLU A 127 -37.72 -9.94 -35.15
C GLU A 127 -36.18 -10.08 -35.16
N GLY A 128 -35.50 -9.59 -34.12
CA GLY A 128 -34.03 -9.53 -34.08
C GLY A 128 -33.29 -10.82 -33.66
N ASP A 129 -33.98 -11.88 -33.23
CA ASP A 129 -33.34 -12.95 -32.44
C ASP A 129 -33.58 -14.38 -32.96
N GLY A 130 -34.80 -14.69 -33.42
CA GLY A 130 -35.19 -16.04 -33.85
C GLY A 130 -35.24 -17.12 -32.76
N ASP A 131 -34.77 -16.85 -31.53
CA ASP A 131 -34.86 -17.79 -30.39
C ASP A 131 -36.32 -17.93 -29.91
N PRO A 132 -36.92 -19.15 -29.98
CA PRO A 132 -38.28 -19.39 -29.49
C PRO A 132 -38.48 -19.00 -28.02
N PHE A 133 -37.41 -19.07 -27.20
CA PHE A 133 -37.47 -18.70 -25.80
C PHE A 133 -37.75 -17.21 -25.60
N VAL A 134 -37.18 -16.36 -26.46
CA VAL A 134 -37.40 -14.90 -26.41
C VAL A 134 -38.86 -14.62 -26.66
N ARG A 135 -39.46 -15.29 -27.66
CA ARG A 135 -40.89 -15.19 -27.93
C ARG A 135 -41.73 -15.57 -26.72
N THR A 136 -41.49 -16.75 -26.15
CA THR A 136 -42.22 -17.19 -24.96
C THR A 136 -42.08 -16.20 -23.79
N LEU A 137 -40.88 -15.67 -23.54
CA LEU A 137 -40.66 -14.72 -22.46
C LEU A 137 -41.39 -13.38 -22.69
N ILE A 138 -41.28 -12.82 -23.89
CA ILE A 138 -41.96 -11.56 -24.24
C ILE A 138 -43.48 -11.73 -24.18
N ASP A 139 -44.02 -12.84 -24.68
CA ASP A 139 -45.45 -13.14 -24.61
C ASP A 139 -45.93 -13.19 -23.14
N ARG A 140 -45.19 -13.88 -22.25
CA ARG A 140 -45.53 -13.93 -20.81
C ARG A 140 -45.47 -12.56 -20.14
N LEU A 141 -44.53 -11.71 -20.53
CA LEU A 141 -44.43 -10.35 -20.03
C LEU A 141 -45.62 -9.51 -20.49
N VAL A 142 -45.98 -9.58 -21.77
CA VAL A 142 -47.11 -8.84 -22.36
C VAL A 142 -48.44 -9.33 -21.78
N GLU A 143 -48.65 -10.65 -21.65
CA GLU A 143 -49.83 -11.22 -20.99
C GLU A 143 -49.99 -10.73 -19.55
N ARG A 144 -48.89 -10.60 -18.81
CA ARG A 144 -48.93 -10.21 -17.39
C ARG A 144 -49.10 -8.71 -17.17
N PHE A 145 -48.41 -7.89 -17.95
CA PHE A 145 -48.26 -6.44 -17.68
C PHE A 145 -48.86 -5.56 -18.78
N GLY A 146 -49.15 -6.10 -19.96
CA GLY A 146 -49.73 -5.38 -21.09
C GLY A 146 -48.95 -4.12 -21.45
N GLY A 147 -49.68 -3.04 -21.77
CA GLY A 147 -49.10 -1.75 -22.15
C GLY A 147 -48.30 -1.05 -21.04
N VAL A 148 -48.42 -1.48 -19.78
CA VAL A 148 -47.70 -0.87 -18.65
C VAL A 148 -46.18 -1.09 -18.77
N LEU A 149 -45.74 -2.13 -19.50
CA LEU A 149 -44.33 -2.38 -19.78
C LEU A 149 -43.62 -1.20 -20.46
N ALA A 150 -44.34 -0.39 -21.24
CA ALA A 150 -43.77 0.78 -21.92
C ALA A 150 -43.37 1.90 -20.93
N TYR A 151 -44.00 1.94 -19.75
CA TYR A 151 -43.71 2.91 -18.68
C TYR A 151 -42.71 2.34 -17.66
N GLY A 152 -42.69 1.02 -17.53
CA GLY A 152 -41.82 0.28 -16.63
C GLY A 152 -42.58 -0.30 -15.45
N VAL A 153 -42.20 -1.51 -15.06
CA VAL A 153 -42.85 -2.29 -14.01
C VAL A 153 -41.82 -2.80 -13.01
N ARG A 154 -42.28 -2.97 -11.77
CA ARG A 154 -41.55 -3.71 -10.75
C ARG A 154 -42.01 -5.17 -10.78
N ILE A 155 -41.07 -6.10 -10.88
CA ILE A 155 -41.33 -7.54 -11.00
C ILE A 155 -40.46 -8.35 -10.03
N GLU A 156 -41.08 -9.29 -9.31
CA GLU A 156 -40.36 -10.35 -8.59
C GLU A 156 -40.02 -11.46 -9.60
N LEU A 157 -38.83 -11.36 -10.20
CA LEU A 157 -38.47 -12.16 -11.37
C LEU A 157 -38.33 -13.66 -11.02
N TYR A 158 -37.77 -13.98 -9.86
CA TYR A 158 -37.65 -15.36 -9.36
C TYR A 158 -39.02 -16.06 -9.31
N ASP A 159 -39.99 -15.45 -8.62
CA ASP A 159 -41.32 -16.03 -8.44
C ASP A 159 -42.09 -16.07 -9.77
N SER A 160 -41.92 -15.04 -10.61
CA SER A 160 -42.59 -14.96 -11.91
C SER A 160 -42.07 -16.04 -12.87
N ALA A 161 -40.75 -16.23 -12.95
CA ALA A 161 -40.13 -17.27 -13.76
C ALA A 161 -40.61 -18.67 -13.34
N GLY A 162 -40.66 -18.93 -12.03
CA GLY A 162 -41.20 -20.18 -11.47
C GLY A 162 -42.67 -20.43 -11.86
N LYS A 163 -43.53 -19.40 -11.74
CA LYS A 163 -44.95 -19.48 -12.14
C LYS A 163 -45.13 -19.70 -13.65
N TRP A 164 -44.24 -19.15 -14.47
CA TRP A 164 -44.28 -19.33 -15.92
C TRP A 164 -43.62 -20.63 -16.39
N GLY A 165 -43.01 -21.41 -15.49
CA GLY A 165 -42.25 -22.61 -15.84
C GLY A 165 -41.01 -22.30 -16.68
N LEU A 166 -40.48 -21.08 -16.59
CA LEU A 166 -39.31 -20.66 -17.35
C LEU A 166 -38.03 -20.77 -16.50
N PRO A 167 -36.95 -21.39 -17.01
CA PRO A 167 -35.68 -21.47 -16.30
C PRO A 167 -35.10 -20.08 -16.05
N LEU A 168 -34.87 -19.73 -14.77
CA LEU A 168 -34.49 -18.39 -14.35
C LEU A 168 -33.18 -17.91 -15.00
N ASP A 169 -32.21 -18.81 -15.20
CA ASP A 169 -30.94 -18.49 -15.84
C ASP A 169 -31.14 -18.01 -17.30
N ARG A 170 -32.03 -18.67 -18.05
CA ARG A 170 -32.40 -18.26 -19.41
C ARG A 170 -33.17 -16.94 -19.40
N VAL A 171 -34.07 -16.74 -18.45
CA VAL A 171 -34.80 -15.47 -18.29
C VAL A 171 -33.82 -14.32 -18.06
N VAL A 172 -32.94 -14.42 -17.05
CA VAL A 172 -31.97 -13.37 -16.71
C VAL A 172 -30.99 -13.11 -17.86
N ARG A 173 -30.46 -14.14 -18.52
CA ARG A 173 -29.59 -13.97 -19.70
C ARG A 173 -30.31 -13.25 -20.84
N THR A 174 -31.55 -13.64 -21.13
CA THR A 174 -32.34 -13.04 -22.21
C THR A 174 -32.64 -11.58 -21.91
N LEU A 175 -33.13 -11.26 -20.70
CA LEU A 175 -33.38 -9.88 -20.28
C LEU A 175 -32.11 -9.02 -20.30
N THR A 176 -30.99 -9.56 -19.80
CA THR A 176 -29.70 -8.85 -19.81
C THR A 176 -29.22 -8.58 -21.23
N ARG A 177 -29.36 -9.56 -22.13
CA ARG A 177 -28.97 -9.42 -23.53
C ARG A 177 -29.85 -8.42 -24.28
N LEU A 178 -31.16 -8.51 -24.15
CA LEU A 178 -32.10 -7.55 -24.74
C LEU A 178 -31.88 -6.14 -24.19
N SER A 179 -31.51 -6.02 -22.91
CA SER A 179 -31.11 -4.75 -22.29
C SER A 179 -29.87 -4.14 -22.92
N ARG A 180 -28.84 -4.96 -23.19
CA ARG A 180 -27.62 -4.53 -23.91
C ARG A 180 -27.88 -4.14 -25.37
N GLN A 181 -28.88 -4.76 -26.00
CA GLN A 181 -29.32 -4.43 -27.36
C GLN A 181 -30.23 -3.18 -27.42
N GLY A 182 -30.65 -2.64 -26.28
CA GLY A 182 -31.51 -1.46 -26.21
C GLY A 182 -32.98 -1.73 -26.51
N LEU A 183 -33.41 -2.99 -26.54
CA LEU A 183 -34.80 -3.39 -26.81
C LEU A 183 -35.69 -3.27 -25.57
N LEU A 184 -35.10 -3.45 -24.40
CA LEU A 184 -35.73 -3.23 -23.10
C LEU A 184 -34.71 -2.65 -22.12
N HIS A 185 -35.17 -2.26 -20.93
CA HIS A 185 -34.33 -1.91 -19.80
C HIS A 185 -34.64 -2.89 -18.68
N TYR A 186 -33.64 -3.68 -18.31
CA TYR A 186 -33.68 -4.59 -17.17
C TYR A 186 -32.66 -4.14 -16.13
N ALA A 187 -33.10 -3.95 -14.90
CA ALA A 187 -32.25 -3.56 -13.78
C ALA A 187 -32.74 -4.23 -12.47
N PRO A 188 -31.93 -5.09 -11.83
CA PRO A 188 -32.20 -5.53 -10.46
C PRO A 188 -32.30 -4.33 -9.52
N LEU A 189 -33.31 -4.28 -8.65
CA LEU A 189 -33.44 -3.24 -7.64
C LEU A 189 -32.77 -3.68 -6.33
N PRO A 190 -32.40 -2.73 -5.45
CA PRO A 190 -31.99 -3.07 -4.10
C PRO A 190 -33.16 -3.76 -3.37
N ALA A 191 -32.94 -4.97 -2.87
CA ALA A 191 -33.88 -5.59 -1.93
C ALA A 191 -33.72 -4.92 -0.56
N LEU A 192 -34.84 -4.65 0.12
CA LEU A 192 -34.87 -4.07 1.48
C LEU A 192 -34.49 -5.09 2.56
N GLU A 193 -34.66 -6.37 2.25
CA GLU A 193 -34.25 -7.52 3.06
C GLU A 193 -33.11 -8.24 2.33
N GLU A 194 -32.25 -8.94 3.07
CA GLU A 194 -31.14 -9.75 2.53
C GLU A 194 -31.67 -10.88 1.63
N GLY A 195 -32.04 -10.51 0.42
CA GLY A 195 -32.46 -11.44 -0.62
C GLY A 195 -31.31 -12.39 -0.90
N GLY A 196 -31.53 -13.67 -0.59
CA GLY A 196 -30.56 -14.72 -0.82
C GLY A 196 -30.08 -14.78 -2.28
N TRP A 197 -28.86 -15.25 -2.47
CA TRP A 197 -28.29 -15.45 -3.78
C TRP A 197 -28.72 -16.81 -4.34
N VAL A 198 -29.05 -16.84 -5.62
CA VAL A 198 -29.41 -18.05 -6.36
C VAL A 198 -28.32 -18.35 -7.35
N LEU A 199 -27.78 -19.55 -7.30
CA LEU A 199 -26.85 -20.07 -8.28
C LEU A 199 -27.62 -20.41 -9.55
N LEU A 200 -27.33 -19.69 -10.64
CA LEU A 200 -27.99 -19.90 -11.93
C LEU A 200 -27.23 -20.90 -12.81
N ARG A 201 -25.91 -20.94 -12.67
CA ARG A 201 -25.01 -21.78 -13.45
C ARG A 201 -23.90 -22.30 -12.56
N GLU A 202 -23.41 -23.49 -12.88
CA GLU A 202 -22.27 -24.12 -12.19
C GLU A 202 -21.06 -24.35 -13.10
N THR A 203 -21.16 -23.91 -14.36
CA THR A 203 -20.18 -24.23 -15.41
C THR A 203 -18.87 -23.49 -15.22
N LEU A 204 -17.77 -24.24 -15.30
CA LEU A 204 -16.41 -23.72 -15.40
C LEU A 204 -15.77 -24.24 -16.72
N PRO A 205 -14.90 -23.45 -17.38
CA PRO A 205 -14.50 -22.08 -17.03
C PRO A 205 -15.65 -21.06 -17.16
N LEU A 206 -15.48 -19.88 -16.57
CA LEU A 206 -16.47 -18.80 -16.67
C LEU A 206 -16.54 -18.29 -18.12
N ASP A 207 -17.73 -18.36 -18.71
CA ASP A 207 -18.07 -17.78 -20.01
C ASP A 207 -18.45 -16.30 -19.82
N ILE A 208 -17.47 -15.49 -19.45
CA ILE A 208 -17.58 -14.04 -19.23
C ILE A 208 -16.47 -13.34 -20.01
N ASP A 209 -16.81 -12.31 -20.78
CA ASP A 209 -15.81 -11.45 -21.41
C ASP A 209 -15.19 -10.50 -20.37
N PHE A 210 -13.96 -10.81 -19.94
CA PHE A 210 -13.20 -9.99 -19.00
C PHE A 210 -12.47 -8.81 -19.66
N THR A 211 -12.50 -8.69 -20.99
CA THR A 211 -11.79 -7.62 -21.73
C THR A 211 -12.14 -6.22 -21.23
N PRO A 212 -13.42 -5.86 -20.96
CA PRO A 212 -13.77 -4.54 -20.43
C PRO A 212 -13.17 -4.26 -19.04
N VAL A 213 -13.17 -5.26 -18.15
CA VAL A 213 -12.62 -5.15 -16.79
C VAL A 213 -11.11 -4.93 -16.86
N VAL A 214 -10.41 -5.75 -17.66
CA VAL A 214 -8.96 -5.64 -17.88
C VAL A 214 -8.58 -4.28 -18.47
N ARG A 215 -9.33 -3.80 -19.47
CA ARG A 215 -9.10 -2.49 -20.09
C ARG A 215 -9.27 -1.34 -19.08
N ARG A 216 -10.33 -1.37 -18.26
CA ARG A 216 -10.56 -0.35 -17.22
C ARG A 216 -9.47 -0.37 -16.16
N ALA A 217 -9.09 -1.54 -15.66
CA ALA A 217 -7.97 -1.69 -14.72
C ALA A 217 -6.67 -1.11 -15.31
N ALA A 218 -6.37 -1.41 -16.58
CA ALA A 218 -5.16 -0.90 -17.24
C ALA A 218 -5.15 0.63 -17.37
N LEU A 219 -6.32 1.23 -17.66
CA LEU A 219 -6.48 2.68 -17.73
C LEU A 219 -6.28 3.35 -16.36
N GLU A 220 -6.91 2.84 -15.31
CA GLU A 220 -6.73 3.40 -13.96
C GLU A 220 -5.29 3.26 -13.46
N ARG A 221 -4.63 2.13 -13.73
CA ARG A 221 -3.19 1.97 -13.44
C ARG A 221 -2.33 2.95 -14.24
N LYS A 222 -2.72 3.29 -15.48
CA LYS A 222 -2.01 4.28 -16.30
C LYS A 222 -2.12 5.68 -15.69
N LYS A 223 -3.33 6.09 -15.28
CA LYS A 223 -3.56 7.37 -14.59
C LYS A 223 -2.76 7.47 -13.30
N LEU A 224 -2.80 6.43 -12.47
CA LEU A 224 -2.01 6.37 -11.23
C LEU A 224 -0.50 6.47 -11.51
N ARG A 225 0.01 5.77 -12.53
CA ARG A 225 1.42 5.88 -12.94
C ARG A 225 1.78 7.31 -13.36
N GLN A 226 0.90 8.02 -14.05
CA GLN A 226 1.15 9.42 -14.43
C GLN A 226 1.14 10.34 -13.20
N MET A 227 0.18 10.17 -12.30
CA MET A 227 0.10 10.93 -11.06
C MET A 227 1.29 10.66 -10.13
N SER A 228 1.76 9.42 -10.03
CA SER A 228 2.93 9.06 -9.20
C SER A 228 4.22 9.79 -9.58
N ARG A 229 4.31 10.32 -10.80
CA ARG A 229 5.47 11.11 -11.28
C ARG A 229 5.37 12.59 -10.89
N TYR A 230 4.18 13.07 -10.54
CA TYR A 230 3.94 14.48 -10.26
C TYR A 230 4.69 15.00 -9.00
N PRO A 231 4.73 14.29 -7.87
CA PRO A 231 5.44 14.78 -6.68
C PRO A 231 6.96 14.89 -6.88
N THR A 232 7.53 13.98 -7.68
CA THR A 232 8.98 13.82 -7.85
C THR A 232 9.52 14.46 -9.12
N THR A 233 8.68 15.06 -9.95
CA THR A 233 9.15 15.73 -11.18
C THR A 233 10.07 16.91 -10.87
N ASP A 234 11.10 17.06 -11.69
CA ASP A 234 12.03 18.19 -11.77
C ASP A 234 11.55 19.28 -12.75
N ARG A 235 10.43 19.03 -13.44
CA ARG A 235 9.79 20.00 -14.33
C ARG A 235 8.85 20.92 -13.56
N CYS A 236 8.56 22.09 -14.12
CA CYS A 236 7.55 22.99 -13.57
C CYS A 236 6.22 22.26 -13.33
N ARG A 237 5.68 22.33 -12.10
CA ARG A 237 4.44 21.65 -11.69
C ARG A 237 3.26 21.97 -12.61
N ARG A 238 3.05 23.26 -12.92
CA ARG A 238 1.96 23.71 -13.81
C ARG A 238 2.13 23.16 -15.23
N ALA A 239 3.34 23.23 -15.77
CA ALA A 239 3.61 22.71 -17.11
C ALA A 239 3.43 21.19 -17.18
N PHE A 240 3.77 20.46 -16.11
CA PHE A 240 3.54 19.01 -16.04
C PHE A 240 2.05 18.66 -16.09
N ILE A 241 1.21 19.37 -15.33
CA ILE A 241 -0.24 19.15 -15.33
C ILE A 241 -0.84 19.50 -16.70
N LEU A 242 -0.46 20.63 -17.29
CA LEU A 242 -1.03 21.05 -18.57
C LEU A 242 -0.61 20.15 -19.73
N ALA A 243 0.63 19.64 -19.71
CA ALA A 243 1.10 18.66 -20.69
C ALA A 243 0.28 17.37 -20.67
N TYR A 244 -0.31 17.01 -19.53
CA TYR A 244 -1.24 15.88 -19.43
C TYR A 244 -2.51 16.10 -20.28
N PHE A 245 -3.01 17.33 -20.33
CA PHE A 245 -4.19 17.72 -21.10
C PHE A 245 -3.87 18.15 -22.54
N GLY A 246 -2.63 17.93 -23.00
CA GLY A 246 -2.19 18.28 -24.34
C GLY A 246 -1.75 19.74 -24.52
N GLU A 247 -1.65 20.51 -23.44
CA GLU A 247 -1.23 21.91 -23.46
C GLU A 247 0.27 22.06 -23.14
N THR A 248 0.99 22.86 -23.92
CA THR A 248 2.41 23.15 -23.67
C THR A 248 2.58 24.62 -23.28
N LEU A 249 3.11 24.88 -22.09
CA LEU A 249 3.41 26.22 -21.59
C LEU A 249 4.84 26.32 -21.05
N PRO A 250 5.44 27.53 -21.07
CA PRO A 250 6.71 27.77 -20.41
C PRO A 250 6.61 27.59 -18.88
N PRO A 251 7.75 27.44 -18.18
CA PRO A 251 7.78 27.32 -16.73
C PRO A 251 7.05 28.48 -16.03
N CYS A 252 6.21 28.17 -15.04
CA CYS A 252 5.31 29.16 -14.44
C CYS A 252 5.97 30.19 -13.51
N GLY A 253 7.27 30.08 -13.24
CA GLY A 253 8.03 30.93 -12.31
C GLY A 253 7.62 30.89 -10.83
N ARG A 254 6.49 30.26 -10.46
CA ARG A 254 5.85 30.42 -9.14
C ARG A 254 5.71 29.13 -8.31
N CYS A 255 5.85 27.96 -8.92
CA CYS A 255 5.80 26.69 -8.18
C CYS A 255 7.08 26.43 -7.38
N ASP A 256 7.04 25.47 -6.47
CA ASP A 256 8.18 25.01 -5.65
C ASP A 256 9.41 24.65 -6.49
N VAL A 257 9.23 23.97 -7.63
CA VAL A 257 10.32 23.60 -8.54
C VAL A 257 10.93 24.84 -9.22
N CYS A 258 10.11 25.77 -9.72
CA CYS A 258 10.59 27.01 -10.33
C CYS A 258 11.27 27.93 -9.31
N ARG A 259 10.78 27.96 -8.08
CA ARG A 259 11.37 28.74 -6.97
C ARG A 259 12.64 28.09 -6.43
N GLY A 260 12.69 26.76 -6.38
CA GLY A 260 13.85 25.97 -5.96
C GLY A 260 15.00 26.07 -6.95
N SER A 261 14.73 26.05 -8.26
CA SER A 261 15.73 26.27 -9.31
C SER A 261 16.32 27.69 -9.28
N ALA A 262 15.52 28.71 -8.98
CA ALA A 262 16.02 30.07 -8.73
C ALA A 262 16.89 30.17 -7.46
N LYS A 263 16.67 29.30 -6.46
CA LYS A 263 17.53 29.19 -5.26
C LYS A 263 18.81 28.38 -5.52
N ALA A 264 18.78 27.39 -6.41
CA ALA A 264 19.95 26.63 -6.84
C ALA A 264 20.92 27.49 -7.69
N LEU A 265 20.38 28.38 -8.53
CA LEU A 265 21.16 29.37 -9.28
C LEU A 265 21.71 30.53 -8.43
N ARG A 266 21.23 30.69 -7.19
CA ARG A 266 21.66 31.75 -6.23
C ARG A 266 22.48 31.24 -5.05
N ARG A 267 22.75 29.93 -4.99
CA ARG A 267 23.79 29.42 -4.11
C ARG A 267 25.11 29.65 -4.84
N PRO A 268 26.07 30.42 -4.28
CA PRO A 268 27.45 30.20 -4.67
C PRO A 268 27.68 28.71 -4.48
N ASN A 269 28.21 28.03 -5.50
CA ASN A 269 28.87 26.77 -5.28
C ASN A 269 29.73 26.96 -4.01
N PRO A 270 29.60 26.14 -2.96
CA PRO A 270 30.70 26.07 -2.03
C PRO A 270 31.88 25.71 -2.92
N SER A 271 32.84 26.62 -3.01
CA SER A 271 34.16 26.36 -3.55
C SER A 271 34.68 25.18 -2.74
N VAL A 272 34.40 23.98 -3.23
CA VAL A 272 35.19 22.81 -2.93
C VAL A 272 36.54 23.20 -3.47
N SER A 273 37.45 23.51 -2.56
CA SER A 273 38.88 23.54 -2.77
C SER A 273 39.25 22.22 -3.43
N GLN A 274 39.26 22.22 -4.77
CA GLN A 274 40.03 21.30 -5.55
C GLN A 274 41.49 21.74 -5.44
N GLU A 275 42.06 21.50 -4.26
CA GLU A 275 43.48 21.53 -4.04
C GLU A 275 43.88 20.14 -3.55
N GLY A 276 44.55 19.40 -4.43
CA GLY A 276 45.42 18.29 -4.07
C GLY A 276 44.72 16.99 -3.65
N ARG A 277 44.29 16.19 -4.63
CA ARG A 277 44.59 14.76 -4.59
C ARG A 277 44.50 14.14 -5.98
N SER A 278 45.67 13.78 -6.50
CA SER A 278 45.89 12.97 -7.69
C SER A 278 45.06 11.68 -7.64
N PRO A 279 44.64 11.11 -8.80
CA PRO A 279 43.98 9.81 -8.88
C PRO A 279 45.00 8.69 -8.62
N GLU A 280 45.50 8.59 -7.40
CA GLU A 280 46.45 7.56 -6.98
C GLU A 280 45.69 6.33 -6.48
N SER A 281 45.81 5.24 -7.25
CA SER A 281 45.44 3.85 -6.94
C SER A 281 44.10 3.64 -6.20
N MET A 282 43.05 3.26 -6.96
CA MET A 282 41.86 2.67 -6.35
C MET A 282 42.25 1.47 -5.49
N GLY A 283 42.04 1.57 -4.17
CA GLY A 283 42.35 0.48 -3.24
C GLY A 283 41.61 -0.81 -3.59
N VAL A 284 42.27 -1.96 -3.37
CA VAL A 284 41.72 -3.31 -3.61
C VAL A 284 40.35 -3.51 -2.97
N GLU A 285 40.15 -2.88 -1.82
CA GLU A 285 38.90 -2.91 -1.06
C GLU A 285 37.73 -2.15 -1.73
N ALA A 286 38.02 -1.02 -2.37
CA ALA A 286 37.02 -0.28 -3.14
C ALA A 286 36.57 -1.08 -4.36
N ARG A 287 37.53 -1.68 -5.10
CA ARG A 287 37.25 -2.59 -6.23
C ARG A 287 36.36 -3.75 -5.81
N THR A 288 36.70 -4.37 -4.69
CA THR A 288 35.95 -5.51 -4.14
C THR A 288 34.53 -5.11 -3.75
N THR A 289 34.36 -3.95 -3.10
CA THR A 289 33.05 -3.44 -2.69
C THR A 289 32.14 -3.15 -3.89
N ILE A 290 32.69 -2.51 -4.93
CA ILE A 290 31.98 -2.25 -6.20
C ILE A 290 31.50 -3.58 -6.81
N ARG A 291 32.38 -4.57 -6.91
CA ARG A 291 32.03 -5.87 -7.51
C ARG A 291 30.98 -6.64 -6.72
N LYS A 292 31.02 -6.61 -5.39
CA LYS A 292 29.99 -7.21 -4.53
C LYS A 292 28.61 -6.58 -4.79
N ILE A 293 28.56 -5.25 -4.94
CA ILE A 293 27.32 -4.52 -5.27
C ILE A 293 26.81 -4.91 -6.66
N LEU A 294 27.68 -4.88 -7.67
CA LEU A 294 27.29 -5.24 -9.05
C LEU A 294 26.81 -6.70 -9.14
N SER A 295 27.46 -7.64 -8.44
CA SER A 295 27.02 -9.04 -8.39
C SER A 295 25.63 -9.20 -7.77
N CYS A 296 25.34 -8.45 -6.69
CA CYS A 296 24.01 -8.45 -6.08
C CYS A 296 22.93 -7.92 -7.03
N VAL A 297 23.20 -6.80 -7.72
CA VAL A 297 22.26 -6.23 -8.70
C VAL A 297 22.00 -7.20 -9.86
N ALA A 298 23.04 -7.90 -10.35
CA ALA A 298 22.89 -8.90 -11.40
C ALA A 298 21.99 -10.08 -10.99
N ARG A 299 22.10 -10.53 -9.72
CA ARG A 299 21.31 -11.65 -9.17
C ARG A 299 19.85 -11.28 -8.90
N LEU A 300 19.57 -10.03 -8.57
CA LEU A 300 18.23 -9.53 -8.25
C LEU A 300 17.36 -9.24 -9.49
N ASN A 301 17.89 -9.45 -10.70
CA ASN A 301 17.20 -9.45 -12.00
C ASN A 301 16.12 -8.36 -12.15
N ARG A 302 16.48 -7.10 -11.86
CA ARG A 302 15.64 -5.90 -12.09
C ARG A 302 14.35 -5.83 -11.27
N ARG A 303 14.28 -6.53 -10.13
CA ARG A 303 13.07 -6.57 -9.27
C ARG A 303 13.08 -5.55 -8.13
N PHE A 304 14.25 -5.04 -7.74
CA PHE A 304 14.40 -4.29 -6.50
C PHE A 304 15.24 -3.02 -6.68
N GLY A 305 14.95 -2.01 -5.86
CA GLY A 305 15.66 -0.72 -5.89
C GLY A 305 16.75 -0.56 -4.83
N LYS A 306 17.48 0.56 -4.90
CA LYS A 306 18.71 0.82 -4.13
C LYS A 306 18.65 0.44 -2.66
N ARG A 307 17.58 0.83 -1.96
CA ARG A 307 17.39 0.54 -0.52
C ARG A 307 17.27 -0.93 -0.21
N ARG A 308 16.58 -1.69 -1.08
CA ARG A 308 16.41 -3.12 -0.91
C ARG A 308 17.73 -3.84 -1.18
N ILE A 309 18.43 -3.44 -2.23
CA ILE A 309 19.76 -3.96 -2.58
C ILE A 309 20.75 -3.74 -1.43
N ALA A 310 20.76 -2.53 -0.85
CA ALA A 310 21.56 -2.22 0.32
C ALA A 310 21.17 -3.05 1.56
N GLN A 311 19.88 -3.28 1.79
CA GLN A 311 19.39 -4.15 2.87
C GLN A 311 19.83 -5.62 2.70
N VAL A 312 19.82 -6.15 1.47
CA VAL A 312 20.31 -7.51 1.17
C VAL A 312 21.81 -7.60 1.43
N LEU A 313 22.60 -6.68 0.85
CA LEU A 313 24.05 -6.64 1.01
C LEU A 313 24.49 -6.49 2.47
N HIS A 314 23.74 -5.72 3.27
CA HIS A 314 23.98 -5.55 4.71
C HIS A 314 23.57 -6.76 5.55
N GLY A 315 22.62 -7.60 5.09
CA GLY A 315 22.06 -8.69 5.89
C GLY A 315 20.91 -8.27 6.81
N SER A 316 20.07 -7.34 6.36
CA SER A 316 18.88 -6.90 7.09
C SER A 316 17.90 -8.05 7.33
N ARG A 317 17.29 -8.11 8.53
CA ARG A 317 16.23 -9.09 8.90
C ARG A 317 14.82 -8.50 8.83
N SER A 318 14.63 -7.45 8.02
CA SER A 318 13.33 -6.78 7.89
C SER A 318 12.29 -7.69 7.25
N GLU A 319 11.02 -7.50 7.61
CA GLU A 319 9.89 -8.31 7.12
C GLU A 319 9.89 -8.49 5.58
N PRO A 320 10.11 -7.45 4.76
CA PRO A 320 10.10 -7.64 3.34
C PRO A 320 11.45 -8.14 2.76
N ILE A 321 12.44 -8.51 3.57
CA ILE A 321 13.55 -9.37 3.12
C ILE A 321 13.07 -10.83 3.16
N ARG A 322 12.51 -11.25 4.30
CA ARG A 322 11.97 -12.61 4.53
C ARG A 322 10.84 -12.96 3.58
N ARG A 323 9.91 -12.03 3.40
CA ARG A 323 8.75 -12.21 2.50
C ARG A 323 9.15 -12.54 1.05
N TYR A 324 10.31 -12.06 0.60
CA TYR A 324 10.79 -12.27 -0.77
C TYR A 324 11.92 -13.30 -0.85
N GLY A 325 12.24 -14.01 0.25
CA GLY A 325 13.29 -15.02 0.31
C GLY A 325 14.69 -14.48 -0.03
N LEU A 326 14.95 -13.19 0.23
CA LEU A 326 16.19 -12.55 -0.21
C LEU A 326 17.39 -12.90 0.69
N GLU A 327 17.15 -13.55 1.82
CA GLU A 327 18.15 -14.15 2.70
C GLU A 327 18.86 -15.37 2.11
N GLU A 328 18.28 -16.02 1.09
CA GLU A 328 18.86 -17.19 0.43
C GLU A 328 19.93 -16.82 -0.62
N LEU A 329 20.06 -15.53 -0.95
CA LEU A 329 21.01 -15.08 -1.95
C LEU A 329 22.46 -15.20 -1.44
N PRO A 330 23.41 -15.66 -2.26
CA PRO A 330 24.83 -15.72 -1.88
C PRO A 330 25.44 -14.34 -1.54
N THR A 331 24.81 -13.26 -2.00
CA THR A 331 25.21 -11.88 -1.73
C THR A 331 24.57 -11.29 -0.46
N TYR A 332 23.71 -12.05 0.23
CA TYR A 332 23.10 -11.63 1.48
C TYR A 332 24.16 -11.48 2.58
N GLY A 333 24.21 -10.30 3.22
CA GLY A 333 25.15 -10.03 4.31
C GLY A 333 26.63 -9.89 3.90
N ILE A 334 26.97 -9.94 2.60
CA ILE A 334 28.36 -9.89 2.12
C ILE A 334 29.08 -8.54 2.40
N LEU A 335 28.32 -7.52 2.77
CA LEU A 335 28.74 -6.19 3.21
C LEU A 335 28.18 -5.85 4.61
N SER A 336 28.01 -6.85 5.50
CA SER A 336 27.46 -6.66 6.86
C SER A 336 28.21 -5.64 7.70
N ASP A 337 29.50 -5.47 7.43
CA ASP A 337 30.38 -4.55 8.16
C ASP A 337 30.12 -3.07 7.82
N PHE A 338 29.34 -2.80 6.77
CA PHE A 338 29.00 -1.45 6.34
C PHE A 338 27.55 -1.10 6.64
N PRO A 339 27.26 0.13 7.09
CA PRO A 339 25.89 0.55 7.33
C PRO A 339 25.11 0.67 6.01
N ILE A 340 23.80 0.41 6.06
CA ILE A 340 22.91 0.46 4.88
C ILE A 340 23.06 1.79 4.12
N GLY A 341 23.12 2.93 4.84
CA GLY A 341 23.27 4.25 4.21
C GLY A 341 24.60 4.45 3.47
N TYR A 342 25.68 3.80 3.91
CA TYR A 342 26.95 3.80 3.17
C TYR A 342 26.84 2.97 1.90
N ILE A 343 26.20 1.80 1.97
CA ILE A 343 26.00 0.96 0.77
C ILE A 343 25.10 1.70 -0.25
N GLU A 344 24.07 2.42 0.21
CA GLU A 344 23.25 3.28 -0.64
C GLU A 344 24.07 4.38 -1.34
N SER A 345 24.99 5.06 -0.64
CA SER A 345 25.81 6.12 -1.25
C SER A 345 26.83 5.57 -2.25
N VAL A 346 27.36 4.36 -2.03
CA VAL A 346 28.20 3.68 -3.04
C VAL A 346 27.38 3.32 -4.28
N ILE A 347 26.14 2.81 -4.10
CA ILE A 347 25.22 2.51 -5.22
C ILE A 347 24.94 3.76 -6.05
N GLU A 348 24.66 4.90 -5.40
CA GLU A 348 24.43 6.18 -6.08
C GLU A 348 25.64 6.58 -6.94
N ARG A 349 26.85 6.39 -6.41
CA ARG A 349 28.08 6.68 -7.15
C ARG A 349 28.29 5.78 -8.36
N LEU A 350 27.85 4.53 -8.29
CA LEU A 350 27.88 3.59 -9.42
C LEU A 350 26.85 3.93 -10.49
N GLU A 351 25.69 4.48 -10.09
CA GLU A 351 24.70 5.02 -11.04
C GLU A 351 25.24 6.27 -11.76
N GLU A 352 25.84 7.21 -11.02
CA GLU A 352 26.49 8.41 -11.60
C GLU A 352 27.63 8.07 -12.56
N ALA A 353 28.39 7.01 -12.26
CA ALA A 353 29.46 6.51 -13.11
C ALA A 353 28.98 5.65 -14.29
N GLY A 354 27.66 5.45 -14.46
CA GLY A 354 27.10 4.71 -15.59
C GLY A 354 27.24 3.19 -15.51
N LEU A 355 27.68 2.62 -14.39
CA LEU A 355 27.77 1.17 -14.20
C LEU A 355 26.42 0.54 -13.83
N LEU A 356 25.56 1.32 -13.19
CA LEU A 356 24.18 0.97 -12.88
C LEU A 356 23.23 1.98 -13.52
N ARG A 357 22.01 1.54 -13.82
CA ARG A 357 20.95 2.42 -14.32
C ARG A 357 19.60 2.06 -13.70
N ALA A 358 18.86 3.07 -13.27
CA ALA A 358 17.47 2.93 -12.91
C ALA A 358 16.58 2.81 -14.16
N VAL A 359 15.83 1.70 -14.27
CA VAL A 359 14.96 1.43 -15.44
C VAL A 359 13.57 2.06 -15.27
N SER A 360 13.15 2.34 -14.04
CA SER A 360 11.84 2.89 -13.72
C SER A 360 11.96 4.12 -12.82
N ARG A 361 11.25 5.20 -13.14
CA ARG A 361 11.22 6.43 -12.32
C ARG A 361 10.16 6.42 -11.22
N VAL A 362 9.33 5.36 -11.15
CA VAL A 362 8.25 5.20 -10.16
C VAL A 362 8.67 4.30 -9.02
N TYR A 363 9.41 3.23 -9.34
CA TYR A 363 10.17 2.41 -8.39
C TYR A 363 11.52 2.13 -9.06
N PRO A 364 12.61 2.83 -8.71
CA PRO A 364 13.89 2.66 -9.39
C PRO A 364 14.46 1.29 -9.09
N VAL A 365 14.05 0.31 -9.90
CA VAL A 365 14.71 -0.98 -10.01
C VAL A 365 16.03 -0.75 -10.74
N LEU A 366 17.10 -1.22 -10.11
CA LEU A 366 18.44 -1.07 -10.66
C LEU A 366 18.77 -2.22 -11.59
N GLU A 367 19.42 -1.88 -12.70
CA GLU A 367 19.92 -2.81 -13.69
C GLU A 367 21.40 -2.52 -13.96
N LEU A 368 22.17 -3.57 -14.25
CA LEU A 368 23.54 -3.45 -14.74
C LEU A 368 23.57 -2.87 -16.16
N THR A 369 24.43 -1.89 -16.40
CA THR A 369 24.76 -1.50 -17.78
C THR A 369 25.75 -2.50 -18.39
N ALA A 370 25.97 -2.41 -19.71
CA ALA A 370 27.01 -3.20 -20.38
C ALA A 370 28.39 -2.95 -19.73
N GLU A 371 28.69 -1.70 -19.39
CA GLU A 371 29.94 -1.33 -18.71
C GLU A 371 30.00 -1.91 -17.29
N GLY A 372 28.91 -1.85 -16.53
CA GLY A 372 28.81 -2.49 -15.21
C GLY A 372 29.04 -4.00 -15.26
N ARG A 373 28.64 -4.66 -16.35
CA ARG A 373 28.84 -6.11 -16.53
C ARG A 373 30.30 -6.47 -16.78
N GLU A 374 31.00 -5.71 -17.61
CA GLU A 374 32.42 -5.92 -17.86
C GLU A 374 33.27 -5.66 -16.60
N VAL A 375 32.93 -4.65 -15.80
CA VAL A 375 33.57 -4.38 -14.51
C VAL A 375 33.30 -5.50 -13.50
N MET A 376 32.06 -6.00 -13.43
CA MET A 376 31.70 -7.12 -12.55
C MET A 376 32.50 -8.40 -12.87
N LEU A 377 32.70 -8.68 -14.16
CA LEU A 377 33.42 -9.85 -14.68
C LEU A 377 34.95 -9.69 -14.71
N GLU A 378 35.50 -8.61 -14.16
CA GLU A 378 36.94 -8.27 -14.19
C GLU A 378 37.53 -8.11 -15.60
N ARG A 379 36.70 -7.83 -16.62
CA ARG A 379 37.13 -7.65 -18.01
C ARG A 379 37.51 -6.21 -18.34
N ARG A 380 37.13 -5.26 -17.47
CA ARG A 380 37.42 -3.83 -17.59
C ARG A 380 37.74 -3.24 -16.23
N GLU A 381 38.87 -2.53 -16.12
CA GLU A 381 39.17 -1.74 -14.94
C GLU A 381 38.38 -0.42 -14.95
N VAL A 382 37.94 0.01 -13.77
CA VAL A 382 37.21 1.27 -13.60
C VAL A 382 37.83 2.09 -12.49
N THR A 383 37.94 3.40 -12.70
CA THR A 383 38.49 4.35 -11.71
C THR A 383 37.38 5.29 -11.23
N ILE A 384 36.60 4.86 -10.24
CA ILE A 384 35.53 5.62 -9.61
C ILE A 384 35.92 5.92 -8.16
N GLY A 385 35.94 7.21 -7.79
CA GLY A 385 36.01 7.59 -6.38
C GLY A 385 34.67 7.27 -5.70
N ILE A 386 34.66 6.26 -4.83
CA ILE A 386 33.53 5.96 -3.94
C ILE A 386 33.77 6.62 -2.57
N PRO A 387 32.70 6.95 -1.79
CA PRO A 387 32.86 7.51 -0.46
C PRO A 387 33.78 6.66 0.41
N GLU A 388 34.65 7.30 1.19
CA GLU A 388 35.47 6.60 2.17
C GLU A 388 34.54 5.86 3.16
N PRO A 389 34.80 4.58 3.43
CA PRO A 389 34.03 3.85 4.41
C PRO A 389 34.10 4.55 5.76
N PRO A 390 32.98 4.65 6.50
CA PRO A 390 33.00 5.25 7.81
C PRO A 390 34.05 4.55 8.67
N ASP A 391 34.83 5.35 9.41
CA ASP A 391 36.05 4.93 10.07
C ASP A 391 35.91 3.57 10.77
N ARG A 392 36.72 2.60 10.34
CA ARG A 392 36.72 1.23 10.85
C ARG A 392 37.45 1.19 12.17
N GLY A 393 36.86 1.84 13.17
CA GLY A 393 37.57 2.16 14.40
C GLY A 393 36.60 2.30 15.56
N ARG A 394 36.24 1.14 16.14
CA ARG A 394 35.47 0.96 17.37
C ARG A 394 33.99 1.35 17.23
N ARG A 395 33.10 0.37 17.45
CA ARG A 395 31.89 0.64 18.23
C ARG A 395 32.34 1.56 19.38
N ARG A 396 32.01 2.85 19.33
CA ARG A 396 32.09 3.69 20.51
C ARG A 396 31.20 3.00 21.54
N ARG A 397 31.81 2.21 22.41
CA ARG A 397 31.34 2.09 23.78
C ARG A 397 31.08 3.55 24.18
N PRO A 398 29.88 3.90 24.66
CA PRO A 398 29.69 5.24 25.21
C PRO A 398 30.87 5.53 26.14
N PRO A 399 31.39 6.77 26.18
CA PRO A 399 32.39 7.12 27.17
C PRO A 399 31.87 6.59 28.52
N ALA A 400 32.68 5.78 29.22
CA ALA A 400 32.38 5.45 30.60
C ALA A 400 32.43 6.78 31.34
N GLY A 401 31.28 7.42 31.53
CA GLY A 401 31.18 8.70 32.22
C GLY A 401 30.20 9.74 31.67
N SER A 402 29.68 9.65 30.44
CA SER A 402 28.68 10.64 29.96
C SER A 402 27.27 10.04 29.96
N SER A 403 26.70 9.91 31.16
CA SER A 403 25.27 9.63 31.34
C SER A 403 24.47 10.81 30.75
N PRO A 404 23.45 10.59 29.89
CA PRO A 404 22.51 11.64 29.49
C PRO A 404 21.60 12.08 30.64
N PHE A 405 21.78 11.52 31.84
CA PHE A 405 21.09 11.87 33.07
C PHE A 405 22.02 12.58 34.04
N SER A 406 21.50 13.62 34.70
CA SER A 406 22.19 14.43 35.71
C SER A 406 22.55 13.64 36.99
N ARG A 407 21.91 12.49 37.24
CA ARG A 407 22.12 11.64 38.44
C ARG A 407 22.34 10.17 38.04
N SER A 408 23.24 9.49 38.76
CA SER A 408 23.57 8.06 38.54
C SER A 408 22.34 7.13 38.68
N GLY A 409 21.43 7.46 39.61
CA GLY A 409 20.20 6.68 39.83
C GLY A 409 19.26 6.66 38.62
N ASP A 410 19.25 7.71 37.80
CA ASP A 410 18.29 7.83 36.68
C ASP A 410 18.73 6.98 35.49
N ALA A 411 20.04 6.84 35.28
CA ALA A 411 20.60 5.91 34.30
C ALA A 411 20.31 4.44 34.66
N ALA A 412 20.43 4.10 35.95
CA ALA A 412 20.12 2.76 36.46
C ALA A 412 18.63 2.43 36.33
N LEU A 413 17.75 3.36 36.70
CA LEU A 413 16.31 3.20 36.56
C LEU A 413 15.89 3.10 35.09
N TYR A 414 16.43 3.93 34.20
CA TYR A 414 16.17 3.85 32.76
C TYR A 414 16.53 2.48 32.16
N ALA A 415 17.66 1.90 32.59
CA ALA A 415 18.08 0.58 32.13
C ALA A 415 17.08 -0.52 32.55
N ARG A 416 16.58 -0.46 33.80
CA ARG A 416 15.56 -1.38 34.31
C ARG A 416 14.23 -1.23 33.58
N LEU A 417 13.74 0.00 33.40
CA LEU A 417 12.50 0.26 32.65
C LEU A 417 12.62 -0.19 31.18
N SER A 418 13.80 -0.03 30.57
CA SER A 418 14.08 -0.49 29.22
C SER A 418 14.14 -2.02 29.11
N ALA A 419 14.60 -2.72 30.16
CA ALA A 419 14.55 -4.18 30.23
C ALA A 419 13.10 -4.67 30.42
N LEU A 420 12.34 -4.06 31.33
CA LEU A 420 10.92 -4.34 31.55
C LEU A 420 10.08 -4.15 30.28
N ARG A 421 10.30 -3.05 29.55
CA ARG A 421 9.64 -2.82 28.26
C ARG A 421 9.94 -3.92 27.24
N ARG A 422 11.18 -4.41 27.19
CA ARG A 422 11.58 -5.48 26.26
C ARG A 422 10.90 -6.80 26.62
N SER A 423 10.83 -7.17 27.90
CA SER A 423 10.18 -8.42 28.31
C SER A 423 8.67 -8.39 28.04
N LEU A 424 7.98 -7.29 28.36
CA LEU A 424 6.55 -7.13 28.06
C LEU A 424 6.25 -7.15 26.56
N ALA A 425 7.13 -6.55 25.75
CA ALA A 425 6.98 -6.52 24.30
C ALA A 425 7.18 -7.89 23.67
N GLN A 426 8.17 -8.65 24.17
CA GLN A 426 8.44 -10.02 23.76
C GLN A 426 7.27 -10.95 24.11
N ALA A 427 6.73 -10.85 25.33
CA ALA A 427 5.58 -11.65 25.76
C ALA A 427 4.32 -11.40 24.91
N ARG A 428 4.19 -10.21 24.32
CA ARG A 428 3.04 -9.81 23.50
C ARG A 428 3.29 -9.86 21.99
N GLY A 429 4.49 -10.28 21.55
CA GLY A 429 4.84 -10.33 20.13
C GLY A 429 4.81 -8.98 19.40
N ILE A 430 4.99 -7.86 20.12
CA ILE A 430 4.95 -6.49 19.56
C ILE A 430 6.31 -5.78 19.68
N PRO A 431 6.63 -4.79 18.82
CA PRO A 431 7.86 -4.01 18.98
C PRO A 431 7.91 -3.20 20.29
N PRO A 432 9.05 -3.11 21.02
CA PRO A 432 9.15 -2.49 22.34
C PRO A 432 8.62 -1.05 22.44
N PHE A 433 8.87 -0.23 21.43
CA PHE A 433 8.44 1.18 21.42
C PHE A 433 6.91 1.37 21.42
N ARG A 434 6.11 0.32 21.09
CA ARG A 434 4.64 0.38 21.16
C ARG A 434 4.11 0.41 22.59
N ILE A 435 4.86 -0.11 23.56
CA ILE A 435 4.53 -0.01 24.99
C ILE A 435 4.79 1.43 25.44
N PHE A 436 6.06 1.83 25.49
CA PHE A 436 6.48 3.22 25.72
C PHE A 436 7.69 3.58 24.83
N PRO A 437 7.70 4.74 24.15
CA PRO A 437 8.87 5.18 23.40
C PRO A 437 10.02 5.60 24.34
N ASP A 438 11.25 5.66 23.82
CA ASP A 438 12.45 5.93 24.64
C ASP A 438 12.40 7.25 25.39
N ARG A 439 11.73 8.25 24.82
CA ARG A 439 11.48 9.54 25.47
C ARG A 439 10.66 9.39 26.75
N THR A 440 9.58 8.61 26.72
CA THR A 440 8.72 8.37 27.87
C THR A 440 9.46 7.63 28.98
N LEU A 441 10.28 6.63 28.65
CA LEU A 441 11.09 5.92 29.65
C LEU A 441 12.17 6.80 30.29
N ARG A 442 12.78 7.72 29.51
CA ARG A 442 13.71 8.72 30.06
C ARG A 442 13.01 9.64 31.04
N GLU A 443 11.84 10.16 30.67
CA GLU A 443 11.06 11.05 31.52
C GLU A 443 10.54 10.33 32.79
N MET A 444 10.18 9.05 32.71
CA MET A 444 9.87 8.22 33.89
C MET A 444 11.07 8.06 34.82
N ALA A 445 12.27 7.86 34.26
CA ALA A 445 13.50 7.71 35.02
C ALA A 445 13.92 9.02 35.72
N GLU A 446 13.71 10.16 35.06
CA GLU A 446 14.00 11.50 35.60
C GLU A 446 12.98 11.94 36.65
N ARG A 447 11.67 11.73 36.41
CA ARG A 447 10.60 12.22 37.29
C ARG A 447 10.16 11.25 38.38
N ARG A 448 10.48 9.96 38.25
CA ARG A 448 10.17 8.90 39.23
C ARG A 448 8.73 8.95 39.76
N PRO A 449 7.71 8.89 38.88
CA PRO A 449 6.31 8.92 39.31
C PRO A 449 6.04 7.79 40.31
N CYS A 450 5.46 8.13 41.47
CA CYS A 450 5.19 7.19 42.55
C CYS A 450 3.72 6.71 42.60
N ASP A 451 2.84 7.35 41.83
CA ASP A 451 1.43 7.01 41.71
C ASP A 451 0.92 7.14 40.26
N ARG A 452 -0.32 6.71 40.05
CA ARG A 452 -0.97 6.75 38.72
C ARG A 452 -1.18 8.18 38.22
N ALA A 453 -1.41 9.14 39.12
CA ALA A 453 -1.66 10.53 38.75
C ALA A 453 -0.39 11.20 38.21
N ALA A 454 0.75 10.96 38.86
CA ALA A 454 2.08 11.39 38.42
C ALA A 454 2.50 10.69 37.13
N LEU A 455 2.21 9.39 36.98
CA LEU A 455 2.53 8.66 35.76
C LEU A 455 1.75 9.18 34.53
N ARG A 456 0.49 9.60 34.73
CA ARG A 456 -0.35 10.23 33.69
C ARG A 456 0.25 11.54 33.16
N GLN A 457 1.02 12.26 33.98
CA GLN A 457 1.65 13.52 33.58
C GLN A 457 2.92 13.33 32.72
N ILE A 458 3.38 12.08 32.54
CA ILE A 458 4.52 11.76 31.67
C ILE A 458 4.10 11.77 30.20
N HIS A 459 4.88 12.45 29.36
CA HIS A 459 4.59 12.53 27.93
C HIS A 459 4.52 11.14 27.26
N GLY A 460 3.39 10.84 26.63
CA GLY A 460 3.16 9.56 25.93
C GLY A 460 2.46 8.48 26.77
N VAL A 461 2.04 8.80 28.00
CA VAL A 461 1.18 7.96 28.86
C VAL A 461 -0.28 8.43 28.75
N GLY A 462 -1.07 7.80 27.87
CA GLY A 462 -2.53 8.01 27.80
C GLY A 462 -3.31 7.00 28.65
N GLU A 463 -4.62 7.20 28.79
CA GLU A 463 -5.51 6.37 29.64
C GLU A 463 -5.33 4.88 29.43
N TRP A 464 -5.32 4.44 28.18
CA TRP A 464 -5.14 3.03 27.84
C TRP A 464 -3.81 2.46 28.33
N LYS A 465 -2.70 3.20 28.14
CA LYS A 465 -1.37 2.75 28.60
C LYS A 465 -1.24 2.78 30.12
N LEU A 466 -1.93 3.70 30.78
CA LEU A 466 -1.98 3.80 32.23
C LEU A 466 -2.79 2.65 32.83
N ALA A 467 -3.92 2.27 32.21
CA ALA A 467 -4.69 1.09 32.59
C ALA A 467 -3.87 -0.20 32.40
N GLU A 468 -3.23 -0.35 31.24
CA GLU A 468 -2.60 -1.59 30.80
C GLU A 468 -1.21 -1.84 31.41
N TYR A 469 -0.37 -0.79 31.52
CA TYR A 469 1.04 -0.92 31.93
C TYR A 469 1.36 -0.12 33.19
N GLY A 470 0.43 0.69 33.71
CA GLY A 470 0.69 1.66 34.77
C GLY A 470 1.25 1.03 36.05
N GLU A 471 0.56 0.03 36.61
CA GLU A 471 1.01 -0.62 37.85
C GLU A 471 2.34 -1.37 37.68
N ILE A 472 2.56 -1.98 36.52
CA ILE A 472 3.78 -2.75 36.24
C ILE A 472 5.00 -1.83 36.23
N PHE A 473 4.90 -0.66 35.59
CA PHE A 473 5.98 0.33 35.56
C PHE A 473 6.13 1.05 36.90
N LEU A 474 5.03 1.36 37.61
CA LEU A 474 5.10 1.95 38.95
C LEU A 474 5.75 1.00 39.97
N ALA A 475 5.52 -0.30 39.87
CA ALA A 475 6.16 -1.30 40.73
C ALA A 475 7.68 -1.33 40.52
N GLU A 476 8.13 -1.27 39.26
CA GLU A 476 9.56 -1.26 38.92
C GLU A 476 10.27 0.05 39.32
N ILE A 477 9.55 1.18 39.30
CA ILE A 477 10.04 2.46 39.83
C ILE A 477 10.15 2.43 41.36
N ARG A 478 9.15 1.84 42.05
CA ARG A 478 9.09 1.74 43.51
C ARG A 478 10.12 0.78 44.13
N ARG A 479 10.67 -0.15 43.36
CA ARG A 479 11.71 -1.09 43.82
C ARG A 479 12.96 -0.43 44.42
N GLU A 480 13.24 0.83 44.08
CA GLU A 480 14.40 1.57 44.60
C GLU A 480 14.25 2.05 46.06
N PHE A 481 13.06 1.90 46.68
CA PHE A 481 12.80 2.35 48.05
C PHE A 481 12.90 1.25 49.14
N THR A 482 13.32 0.03 48.80
CA THR A 482 13.39 -1.10 49.76
C THR A 482 14.79 -1.71 49.91
N GLY A 483 15.81 -0.85 49.89
CA GLY A 483 17.19 -1.21 50.22
C GLY A 483 17.69 -0.52 51.49
N VAL A 484 17.08 -0.82 52.64
CA VAL A 484 17.73 -0.63 53.95
C VAL A 484 18.40 -1.96 54.28
N GLU A 485 19.74 -2.00 54.23
CA GLU A 485 20.50 -3.16 54.71
C GLU A 485 20.31 -3.34 56.23
N PRO A 486 20.14 -4.59 56.70
CA PRO A 486 20.17 -4.89 58.12
C PRO A 486 21.64 -4.84 58.59
N GLN A 487 22.00 -3.82 59.37
CA GLN A 487 23.29 -3.83 60.07
C GLN A 487 23.26 -4.90 61.17
N GLY A 488 23.91 -6.02 60.86
CA GLY A 488 24.29 -7.04 61.81
C GLY A 488 25.30 -6.51 62.82
N ARG A 489 25.10 -6.93 64.07
CA ARG A 489 25.92 -6.68 65.25
C ARG A 489 27.40 -6.98 65.03
N THR A 490 28.26 -6.10 65.52
CA THR A 490 29.53 -6.48 66.17
C THR A 490 29.74 -5.64 67.42
N THR A 491 29.90 -6.36 68.52
CA THR A 491 30.36 -5.96 69.85
C THR A 491 31.76 -5.34 69.83
N SER A 492 31.98 -4.26 70.59
CA SER A 492 33.16 -4.09 71.44
C SER A 492 32.96 -2.89 72.38
N SER A 493 33.34 -3.15 73.63
CA SER A 493 33.33 -2.37 74.87
C SER A 493 34.38 -1.24 74.97
N ALA A 494 34.26 -0.46 76.05
CA ALA A 494 35.13 0.58 76.64
C ALA A 494 34.62 2.01 76.37
N GLU A 495 34.30 2.87 77.33
CA GLU A 495 34.36 2.91 78.81
C GLU A 495 33.19 3.79 79.30
#